data_AF-A0A9X5XAR8-F1
#
_entry.id   AF-A0A9X5XAR8-F1
#
_cell.length_a   1.000
_cell.length_b   1.000
_cell.length_c   1.000
_cell.angle_alpha   90.00
_cell.angle_beta   90.00
_cell.angle_gamma   90.00
#
_symmetry.space_group_name_H-M   'P 1'
#
loop_
_entity.id
_entity.type
_entity.pdbx_description
1 polymer ?
#
loop_
_entity_poly.entity_id
_entity_poly.type
_entity_poly.pdbx_seq_one_letter_code
_entity_poly.pdbx_strand_id
1 'polypeptide(L)'
;ISVVSALTPKSDAAQNLAKEVRALTPPTGTHPLVGGSDAVLVDSKDSIGGRLPIAVALVALTTFVLLFLFTGSVVQPLRALVLNVISLAATLGVMTWIFQDGNLSSLLGFTAQPMEMSMTVLMFCIAFGLSMDYEVFVTSRIKELHDLGKDNETAVADGLGHTGRIVSAAAFLLAVSFFAFG
;
A
#
# COMPACT_ATOMS: atom_id res chain seq x y z
N ILE A 1 39.87 -1.14 -0.43
CA ILE A 1 39.80 -2.51 -0.98
C ILE A 1 38.34 -2.76 -1.33
N SER A 2 38.03 -3.12 -2.57
CA SER A 2 36.68 -3.49 -3.00
C SER A 2 36.61 -5.01 -3.08
N VAL A 3 35.65 -5.61 -2.39
CA VAL A 3 35.41 -7.06 -2.41
C VAL A 3 34.02 -7.28 -2.99
N VAL A 4 33.94 -8.05 -4.08
CA VAL A 4 32.69 -8.35 -4.78
C VAL A 4 32.30 -9.79 -4.43
N SER A 5 31.07 -9.98 -3.97
CA SER A 5 30.53 -11.31 -3.67
C SER A 5 30.15 -12.04 -4.97
N ALA A 6 30.36 -13.36 -5.01
CA ALA A 6 29.93 -14.23 -6.11
C ALA A 6 28.47 -14.71 -5.98
N LEU A 7 27.74 -14.26 -4.95
CA LEU A 7 26.34 -14.65 -4.72
C LEU A 7 25.40 -14.00 -5.74
N THR A 8 24.28 -14.67 -5.99
CA THR A 8 23.24 -14.16 -6.89
C THR A 8 22.71 -12.81 -6.36
N PRO A 9 22.72 -11.73 -7.17
CA PRO A 9 22.21 -10.43 -6.77
C PRO A 9 20.76 -10.52 -6.31
N LYS A 10 20.41 -9.73 -5.29
CA LYS A 10 19.09 -9.63 -4.62
C LYS A 10 18.62 -10.89 -3.88
N SER A 11 19.43 -11.95 -3.82
CA SER A 11 19.11 -13.15 -3.04
C SER A 11 19.13 -12.89 -1.53
N ASP A 12 18.43 -13.72 -0.75
CA ASP A 12 18.46 -13.64 0.70
C ASP A 12 19.87 -13.88 1.27
N ALA A 13 20.65 -14.74 0.61
CA ALA A 13 22.04 -14.99 0.95
C ALA A 13 22.92 -13.74 0.76
N ALA A 14 22.72 -12.98 -0.33
CA ALA A 14 23.46 -11.74 -0.59
C ALA A 14 23.06 -10.63 0.41
N GLN A 15 21.77 -10.54 0.77
CA GLN A 15 21.29 -9.60 1.79
C GLN A 15 21.84 -9.93 3.20
N ASN A 16 21.90 -11.21 3.57
CA ASN A 16 22.45 -11.65 4.85
C ASN A 16 23.96 -11.41 4.93
N LEU A 17 24.70 -11.66 3.85
CA LEU A 17 26.12 -11.35 3.77
C LEU A 17 26.39 -9.85 3.98
N ALA A 18 25.57 -8.96 3.39
CA ALA A 18 25.70 -7.52 3.60
C ALA A 18 25.48 -7.13 5.07
N LYS A 19 24.54 -7.78 5.77
CA LYS A 19 24.30 -7.58 7.21
C LYS A 19 25.46 -8.11 8.07
N GLU A 20 25.97 -9.30 7.78
CA GLU A 20 27.11 -9.90 8.49
C GLU A 20 28.37 -9.05 8.35
N VAL A 21 28.68 -8.56 7.14
CA VAL A 21 29.85 -7.70 6.90
C VAL A 21 29.74 -6.38 7.66
N ARG A 22 28.52 -5.83 7.83
CA ARG A 22 28.29 -4.64 8.67
C ARG A 22 28.42 -4.91 10.17
N ALA A 23 28.17 -6.14 10.61
CA ALA A 23 28.24 -6.51 12.02
C ALA A 23 29.67 -6.80 12.51
N LEU A 24 30.64 -6.94 11.59
CA LEU A 24 32.05 -7.14 11.92
C LEU A 24 32.63 -5.91 12.61
N THR A 25 33.40 -6.13 13.69
CA THR A 25 34.09 -5.05 14.38
C THR A 25 35.18 -4.46 13.49
N PRO A 26 35.08 -3.18 13.10
CA PRO A 26 36.08 -2.58 12.23
C PRO A 26 37.39 -2.33 12.99
N PRO A 27 38.54 -2.30 12.28
CA PRO A 27 39.78 -1.79 12.84
C PRO A 27 39.60 -0.37 13.41
N THR A 28 40.21 -0.10 14.57
CA THR A 28 40.12 1.20 15.26
C THR A 28 40.45 2.36 14.31
N GLY A 29 39.53 3.33 14.19
CA GLY A 29 39.68 4.50 13.33
C GLY A 29 39.16 4.34 11.89
N THR A 30 38.50 3.22 11.54
CA THR A 30 37.93 3.01 10.21
C THR A 30 36.41 2.82 10.25
N HIS A 31 35.71 3.40 9.26
CA HIS A 31 34.27 3.21 9.04
C HIS A 31 34.07 2.48 7.70
N PRO A 32 34.01 1.13 7.70
CA PRO A 32 33.75 0.40 6.48
C PRO A 32 32.33 0.70 5.99
N LEU A 33 32.24 1.23 4.77
CA LEU A 33 30.96 1.44 4.09
C LEU A 33 30.64 0.20 3.25
N VAL A 34 29.52 -0.44 3.55
CA VAL A 34 29.00 -1.57 2.77
C VAL A 34 27.98 -1.03 1.77
N GLY A 35 28.33 -1.08 0.49
CA GLY A 35 27.52 -0.64 -0.64
C GLY A 35 27.23 -1.80 -1.62
N GLY A 36 26.63 -1.48 -2.76
CA GLY A 36 26.17 -2.46 -3.76
C GLY A 36 24.64 -2.60 -3.74
N SER A 37 24.08 -3.21 -4.80
CA SER A 37 22.62 -3.32 -5.00
C SER A 37 21.88 -3.97 -3.83
N ASP A 38 22.53 -4.92 -3.15
CA ASP A 38 21.95 -5.67 -2.03
C ASP A 38 21.99 -4.87 -0.73
N ALA A 39 23.07 -4.12 -0.49
CA ALA A 39 23.17 -3.21 0.65
C ALA A 39 22.16 -2.07 0.52
N VAL A 40 21.98 -1.51 -0.69
CA VAL A 40 20.93 -0.51 -0.98
C VAL A 40 19.53 -1.10 -0.76
N LEU A 41 19.30 -2.36 -1.17
CA LEU A 41 18.01 -3.01 -0.94
C LEU A 41 17.71 -3.22 0.56
N VAL A 42 18.70 -3.58 1.36
CA VAL A 42 18.57 -3.70 2.83
C VAL A 42 18.33 -2.33 3.47
N ASP A 43 19.08 -1.30 3.07
CA ASP A 43 18.90 0.06 3.59
C ASP A 43 17.53 0.66 3.26
N SER A 44 17.04 0.40 2.04
CA SER A 44 15.69 0.77 1.62
C SER A 44 14.64 0.02 2.44
N LYS A 45 14.81 -1.29 2.65
CA LYS A 45 13.92 -2.11 3.49
C LYS A 45 13.82 -1.57 4.92
N ASP A 46 14.95 -1.29 5.55
CA ASP A 46 14.99 -0.80 6.94
C ASP A 46 14.45 0.63 7.04
N SER A 47 14.79 1.51 6.10
CA SER A 47 14.30 2.90 6.10
C SER A 47 12.79 2.99 5.86
N ILE A 48 12.26 2.17 4.95
CA ILE A 48 10.83 2.12 4.66
C ILE A 48 10.10 1.44 5.81
N GLY A 49 10.58 0.27 6.26
CA GLY A 49 9.98 -0.49 7.36
C GLY A 49 9.91 0.30 8.67
N GLY A 50 10.90 1.12 8.98
CA GLY A 50 10.90 1.97 10.19
C GLY A 50 9.90 3.14 10.14
N ARG A 51 9.57 3.66 8.94
CA ARG A 51 8.67 4.81 8.77
C ARG A 51 7.24 4.41 8.42
N LEU A 52 7.03 3.23 7.86
CA LEU A 52 5.73 2.69 7.47
C LEU A 52 4.70 2.76 8.62
N PRO A 53 5.00 2.34 9.86
CA PRO A 53 4.03 2.36 10.95
C PRO A 53 3.59 3.79 11.30
N ILE A 54 4.53 4.74 11.30
CA ILE A 54 4.25 6.15 11.60
C ILE A 54 3.42 6.77 10.48
N ALA A 55 3.75 6.49 9.22
CA ALA A 55 2.99 6.98 8.07
C ALA A 55 1.56 6.44 8.10
N VAL A 56 1.38 5.14 8.34
CA VAL A 56 0.05 4.51 8.45
C VAL A 56 -0.73 5.08 9.63
N ALA A 57 -0.10 5.24 10.79
CA ALA A 57 -0.74 5.82 11.96
C ALA A 57 -1.17 7.27 11.71
N LEU A 58 -0.32 8.08 11.07
CA LEU A 58 -0.66 9.47 10.70
C LEU A 58 -1.84 9.51 9.75
N VAL A 59 -1.80 8.73 8.67
CA VAL A 59 -2.85 8.71 7.66
C VAL A 59 -4.17 8.18 8.22
N ALA A 60 -4.11 7.13 9.04
CA ALA A 60 -5.29 6.59 9.72
C ALA A 60 -5.89 7.62 10.70
N LEU A 61 -5.05 8.31 11.48
CA LEU A 61 -5.49 9.30 12.44
C LEU A 61 -6.08 10.53 11.74
N THR A 62 -5.43 11.06 10.71
CA THR A 62 -5.93 12.23 9.97
C THR A 62 -7.25 11.91 9.28
N THR A 63 -7.34 10.75 8.62
CA THR A 63 -8.57 10.21 8.05
C THR A 63 -9.68 10.11 9.08
N PHE A 64 -9.38 9.49 10.22
CA PHE A 64 -10.34 9.27 11.28
C PHE A 64 -10.88 10.60 11.80
N VAL A 65 -9.99 11.57 12.05
CA VAL A 65 -10.37 12.90 12.53
C VAL A 65 -11.19 13.64 11.47
N LEU A 66 -10.80 13.60 10.20
CA LEU A 66 -11.56 14.23 9.12
C LEU A 66 -12.96 13.65 9.00
N LEU A 67 -13.09 12.32 8.93
CA LEU A 67 -14.39 11.66 8.86
C LEU A 67 -15.20 11.84 10.14
N PHE A 68 -14.57 11.87 11.31
CA PHE A 68 -15.25 12.12 12.58
C PHE A 68 -15.82 13.54 12.65
N LEU A 69 -15.03 14.55 12.28
CA LEU A 69 -15.49 15.93 12.21
C LEU A 69 -16.56 16.11 11.14
N PHE A 70 -16.40 15.45 10.00
CA PHE A 70 -17.33 15.53 8.90
C PHE A 70 -18.65 14.84 9.22
N THR A 71 -18.63 13.61 9.75
CA THR A 71 -19.84 12.82 10.02
C THR A 71 -20.45 13.04 11.40
N GLY A 72 -19.66 13.49 12.39
CA GLY A 72 -20.05 13.53 13.80
C GLY A 72 -20.15 12.15 14.45
N SER A 73 -19.77 11.09 13.74
CA SER A 73 -19.88 9.70 14.19
C SER A 73 -18.50 9.06 14.31
N VAL A 74 -18.30 8.26 15.35
CA VAL A 74 -17.09 7.46 15.57
C VAL A 74 -17.16 6.13 14.80
N VAL A 75 -18.37 5.61 14.60
CA VAL A 75 -18.60 4.30 13.99
C VAL A 75 -18.30 4.32 12.49
N GLN A 76 -18.64 5.43 11.81
CA GLN A 76 -18.41 5.59 10.38
C GLN A 76 -16.90 5.55 10.04
N PRO A 77 -16.03 6.41 10.63
CA PRO A 77 -14.59 6.36 10.40
C PRO A 77 -13.95 5.02 10.79
N LEU A 78 -14.42 4.38 11.86
CA LEU A 78 -13.85 3.10 12.30
C LEU A 78 -14.16 1.99 11.29
N ARG A 79 -15.42 1.88 10.85
CA ARG A 79 -15.83 0.91 9.82
C ARG A 79 -15.03 1.12 8.54
N ALA A 80 -14.88 2.38 8.13
CA ALA A 80 -14.10 2.79 6.97
C ALA A 80 -12.67 2.26 7.03
N LEU A 81 -11.98 2.56 8.13
CA LEU A 81 -10.60 2.13 8.34
C LEU A 81 -10.45 0.61 8.30
N VAL A 82 -11.38 -0.12 8.93
CA VAL A 82 -11.37 -1.59 8.95
C VAL A 82 -11.56 -2.17 7.55
N LEU A 83 -12.54 -1.65 6.79
CA LEU A 83 -12.78 -2.11 5.42
C LEU A 83 -11.59 -1.81 4.51
N ASN A 84 -10.96 -0.65 4.66
CA ASN A 84 -9.77 -0.28 3.92
C ASN A 84 -8.60 -1.25 4.23
N VAL A 85 -8.34 -1.52 5.52
CA VAL A 85 -7.28 -2.48 5.93
C VAL A 85 -7.54 -3.89 5.36
N ILE A 86 -8.79 -4.38 5.42
CA ILE A 86 -9.15 -5.69 4.87
C ILE A 86 -8.95 -5.71 3.36
N SER A 87 -9.45 -4.69 2.65
CA SER A 87 -9.31 -4.60 1.21
C SER A 87 -7.84 -4.55 0.79
N LEU A 88 -7.02 -3.78 1.51
CA LEU A 88 -5.61 -3.61 1.23
C LEU A 88 -4.81 -4.89 1.50
N ALA A 89 -5.10 -5.57 2.61
CA ALA A 89 -4.53 -6.88 2.92
C ALA A 89 -4.89 -7.91 1.84
N ALA A 90 -6.14 -7.90 1.35
CA ALA A 90 -6.57 -8.77 0.26
C ALA A 90 -5.82 -8.43 -1.05
N THR A 91 -5.71 -7.16 -1.42
CA THR A 91 -5.00 -6.74 -2.64
C THR A 91 -3.53 -7.12 -2.60
N LEU A 92 -2.83 -6.82 -1.49
CA LEU A 92 -1.43 -7.19 -1.32
C LEU A 92 -1.25 -8.71 -1.28
N GLY A 93 -2.12 -9.44 -0.58
CA GLY A 93 -2.09 -10.90 -0.53
C GLY A 93 -2.30 -11.55 -1.91
N VAL A 94 -3.22 -11.02 -2.72
CA VAL A 94 -3.40 -11.47 -4.10
C VAL A 94 -2.17 -11.15 -4.95
N MET A 95 -1.56 -9.98 -4.78
CA MET A 95 -0.33 -9.61 -5.50
C MET A 95 0.85 -10.51 -5.14
N THR A 96 1.06 -10.81 -3.86
CA THR A 96 2.11 -11.77 -3.46
C THR A 96 1.82 -13.16 -4.02
N TRP A 97 0.56 -13.59 -3.96
CA TRP A 97 0.15 -14.90 -4.47
C TRP A 97 0.32 -15.05 -5.98
N ILE A 98 0.09 -14.00 -6.77
CA ILE A 98 0.29 -14.02 -8.22
C ILE A 98 1.78 -13.88 -8.56
N PHE A 99 2.43 -12.80 -8.10
CA PHE A 99 3.75 -12.40 -8.59
C PHE A 99 4.93 -13.02 -7.85
N GLN A 100 4.80 -13.29 -6.54
CA GLN A 100 5.85 -13.92 -5.74
C GLN A 100 5.73 -15.44 -5.74
N ASP A 101 4.53 -15.98 -5.47
CA ASP A 101 4.31 -17.44 -5.47
C ASP A 101 4.17 -18.01 -6.88
N GLY A 102 4.01 -17.15 -7.89
CA GLY A 102 3.98 -17.55 -9.30
C GLY A 102 2.68 -18.20 -9.75
N ASN A 103 1.60 -18.10 -8.97
CA ASN A 103 0.29 -18.58 -9.40
C ASN A 103 -0.16 -17.71 -10.60
N LEU A 104 -0.54 -18.34 -11.72
CA LEU A 104 -0.76 -17.72 -13.05
C LEU A 104 0.51 -17.35 -13.86
N SER A 105 1.73 -17.60 -13.37
CA SER A 105 2.96 -17.34 -14.16
C SER A 105 2.95 -18.03 -15.53
N SER A 106 2.43 -19.26 -15.62
CA SER A 106 2.31 -20.02 -16.87
C SER A 106 1.26 -19.46 -17.84
N LEU A 107 0.25 -18.75 -17.35
CA LEU A 107 -0.85 -18.19 -18.15
C LEU A 107 -0.50 -16.78 -18.67
N LEU A 108 0.16 -15.99 -17.82
CA LEU A 108 0.50 -14.59 -18.10
C LEU A 108 1.93 -14.42 -18.65
N GLY A 109 2.73 -15.48 -18.70
CA GLY A 109 4.06 -15.47 -19.32
C GLY A 109 5.12 -14.67 -18.56
N PHE A 110 5.01 -14.56 -17.23
CA PHE A 110 6.00 -13.86 -16.39
C PHE A 110 6.83 -14.82 -15.54
N THR A 111 8.02 -14.39 -15.12
CA THR A 111 8.84 -15.11 -14.14
C THR A 111 8.52 -14.60 -12.74
N ALA A 112 8.19 -15.51 -11.82
CA ALA A 112 7.96 -15.14 -10.42
C ALA A 112 9.23 -14.54 -9.81
N GLN A 113 9.14 -13.34 -9.26
CA GLN A 113 10.26 -12.64 -8.65
C GLN A 113 9.83 -11.94 -7.36
N PRO A 114 10.72 -11.83 -6.36
CA PRO A 114 10.46 -11.03 -5.17
C PRO A 114 10.09 -9.60 -5.56
N MET A 115 8.94 -9.13 -5.07
CA MET A 115 8.47 -7.78 -5.39
C MET A 115 9.43 -6.75 -4.77
N GLU A 116 9.77 -5.73 -5.54
CA GLU A 116 10.61 -4.65 -5.04
C GLU A 116 9.81 -3.84 -4.01
N MET A 117 10.41 -3.64 -2.84
CA MET A 117 9.71 -3.10 -1.67
C MET A 117 9.18 -1.69 -1.90
N SER A 118 9.93 -0.85 -2.64
CA SER A 118 9.49 0.51 -2.96
C SER A 118 8.26 0.49 -3.85
N MET A 119 8.19 -0.42 -4.83
CA MET A 119 7.01 -0.62 -5.68
C MET A 119 5.82 -1.14 -4.88
N THR A 120 6.01 -2.11 -3.97
CA THR A 120 4.94 -2.59 -3.07
C THR A 120 4.40 -1.46 -2.20
N VAL A 121 5.28 -0.62 -1.64
CA VAL A 121 4.89 0.53 -0.81
C VAL A 121 4.19 1.60 -1.63
N LEU A 122 4.63 1.85 -2.87
CA LEU A 122 3.95 2.76 -3.78
C LEU A 122 2.55 2.27 -4.12
N MET A 123 2.40 0.98 -4.44
CA MET A 123 1.09 0.37 -4.71
C MET A 123 0.19 0.42 -3.47
N PHE A 124 0.76 0.20 -2.28
CA PHE A 124 0.06 0.40 -1.00
C PHE A 124 -0.45 1.84 -0.88
N CYS A 125 0.40 2.84 -1.11
CA CYS A 125 0.02 4.25 -1.04
C CYS A 125 -1.08 4.61 -2.05
N ILE A 126 -0.98 4.11 -3.29
CA ILE A 126 -1.98 4.34 -4.34
C ILE A 126 -3.31 3.68 -3.98
N ALA A 127 -3.30 2.38 -3.63
CA ALA A 127 -4.51 1.64 -3.29
C ALA A 127 -5.21 2.25 -2.07
N PHE A 128 -4.44 2.58 -1.03
CA PHE A 128 -4.97 3.22 0.16
C PHE A 128 -5.56 4.61 -0.16
N GLY A 129 -4.83 5.44 -0.91
CA GLY A 129 -5.28 6.79 -1.28
C GLY A 129 -6.56 6.75 -2.12
N LEU A 130 -6.62 5.88 -3.13
CA LEU A 130 -7.82 5.69 -3.94
C LEU A 130 -9.01 5.20 -3.10
N SER A 131 -8.79 4.23 -2.21
CA SER A 131 -9.84 3.73 -1.32
C SER A 131 -10.40 4.85 -0.44
N MET A 132 -9.52 5.67 0.13
CA MET A 132 -9.89 6.80 0.98
C MET A 132 -10.69 7.87 0.23
N ASP A 133 -10.25 8.24 -0.97
CA ASP A 133 -10.92 9.24 -1.79
C ASP A 133 -12.34 8.79 -2.17
N TYR A 134 -12.50 7.53 -2.56
CA TYR A 134 -13.82 6.98 -2.88
C TYR A 134 -14.74 6.91 -1.66
N GLU A 135 -14.20 6.50 -0.52
CA GLU A 135 -14.97 6.38 0.71
C GLU A 135 -15.46 7.73 1.22
N VAL A 136 -14.59 8.74 1.23
CA VAL A 136 -14.97 10.12 1.59
C VAL A 136 -16.01 10.65 0.62
N PHE A 137 -15.86 10.42 -0.69
CA PHE A 137 -16.81 10.88 -1.69
C PHE A 137 -18.21 10.27 -1.51
N VAL A 138 -18.29 8.95 -1.34
CA VAL A 138 -19.57 8.24 -1.14
C VAL A 138 -20.20 8.65 0.20
N THR A 139 -19.42 8.70 1.27
CA THR A 139 -19.90 9.08 2.60
C THR A 139 -20.38 10.53 2.62
N SER A 140 -19.67 11.43 1.92
CA SER A 140 -20.08 12.83 1.77
C SER A 140 -21.45 12.95 1.13
N ARG A 141 -21.71 12.19 0.07
CA ARG A 141 -23.01 12.25 -0.61
C ARG A 141 -24.15 11.68 0.23
N ILE A 142 -23.91 10.55 0.90
CA ILE A 142 -24.90 9.95 1.82
C ILE A 142 -25.23 10.94 2.93
N LYS A 143 -24.21 11.58 3.51
CA LYS A 143 -24.39 12.56 4.57
C LYS A 143 -25.16 13.80 4.10
N GLU A 144 -24.85 14.33 2.92
CA GLU A 144 -25.58 15.46 2.35
C GLU A 144 -27.09 15.17 2.21
N LEU A 145 -27.45 13.95 1.78
CA LEU A 145 -28.84 13.52 1.68
C LEU A 145 -29.51 13.37 3.04
N HIS A 146 -28.78 12.88 4.04
CA HIS A 146 -29.26 12.79 5.41
C HIS A 146 -29.45 14.19 6.03
N ASP A 147 -28.52 15.12 5.80
CA ASP A 147 -28.60 16.50 6.30
C ASP A 147 -29.75 17.29 5.65
N LEU A 148 -30.19 16.89 4.45
CA LEU A 148 -31.41 17.37 3.80
C LEU A 148 -32.71 16.79 4.40
N GLY A 149 -32.60 16.01 5.48
CA GLY A 149 -33.74 15.49 6.24
C GLY A 149 -34.26 14.12 5.77
N LYS A 150 -33.53 13.42 4.90
CA LYS A 150 -33.88 12.02 4.55
C LYS A 150 -33.54 11.09 5.71
N ASP A 151 -34.35 10.05 5.89
CA ASP A 151 -34.03 8.97 6.81
C ASP A 151 -32.74 8.25 6.37
N ASN A 152 -32.10 7.56 7.32
CA ASN A 152 -30.78 6.99 7.11
C ASN A 152 -30.76 5.90 6.02
N GLU A 153 -31.85 5.14 5.87
CA GLU A 153 -31.94 4.06 4.87
C GLU A 153 -32.10 4.66 3.46
N THR A 154 -33.00 5.63 3.29
CA THR A 154 -33.18 6.34 2.03
C THR A 154 -31.94 7.16 1.66
N ALA A 155 -31.26 7.79 2.62
CA ALA A 155 -30.03 8.54 2.37
C ALA A 155 -28.90 7.64 1.86
N VAL A 156 -28.75 6.44 2.42
CA VAL A 156 -27.79 5.44 1.93
C VAL A 156 -28.17 4.93 0.55
N ALA A 157 -29.43 4.54 0.35
CA ALA A 157 -29.91 3.99 -0.92
C ALA A 157 -29.79 5.01 -2.08
N ASP A 158 -30.26 6.24 -1.87
CA ASP A 158 -30.19 7.30 -2.89
C ASP A 158 -28.77 7.82 -3.08
N GLY A 159 -27.97 7.86 -2.01
CA GLY A 159 -26.56 8.24 -2.06
C GLY A 159 -25.80 7.28 -2.95
N LEU A 160 -25.88 5.98 -2.68
CA LEU A 160 -25.28 4.93 -3.51
C LEU A 160 -25.85 4.92 -4.94
N GLY A 161 -27.16 5.08 -5.10
CA GLY A 161 -27.82 5.03 -6.41
C GLY A 161 -27.36 6.14 -7.35
N HIS A 162 -27.20 7.38 -6.85
CA HIS A 162 -26.78 8.51 -7.66
C HIS A 162 -25.26 8.58 -7.87
N THR A 163 -24.46 8.34 -6.81
CA THR A 163 -22.99 8.40 -6.95
C THR A 163 -22.38 7.12 -7.49
N GLY A 164 -23.04 5.97 -7.34
CA GLY A 164 -22.53 4.68 -7.77
C GLY A 164 -22.20 4.62 -9.26
N ARG A 165 -22.99 5.27 -10.12
CA ARG A 165 -22.69 5.35 -11.56
C ARG A 165 -21.43 6.16 -11.86
N ILE A 166 -21.25 7.30 -11.19
CA ILE A 166 -20.09 8.18 -11.38
C ILE A 166 -18.82 7.49 -10.87
N VAL A 167 -18.90 6.90 -9.67
CA VAL A 167 -17.81 6.17 -9.04
C VAL A 167 -17.41 4.95 -9.89
N SER A 168 -18.38 4.17 -10.36
CA SER A 168 -18.12 3.00 -11.21
C SER A 168 -17.51 3.40 -12.56
N ALA A 169 -17.96 4.52 -13.14
CA ALA A 169 -17.37 5.04 -14.38
C ALA A 169 -15.91 5.47 -14.17
N ALA A 170 -15.61 6.17 -13.07
CA ALA A 170 -14.24 6.54 -12.72
C ALA A 170 -13.35 5.31 -12.47
N ALA A 171 -13.86 4.34 -11.70
CA ALA A 171 -13.16 3.09 -11.43
C ALA A 171 -12.88 2.30 -12.72
N PHE A 172 -13.84 2.27 -13.65
CA PHE A 172 -13.67 1.65 -14.95
C PHE A 172 -12.60 2.35 -15.80
N LEU A 173 -12.60 3.69 -15.83
CA LEU A 173 -11.57 4.45 -16.54
C LEU A 173 -10.17 4.20 -15.98
N LEU A 174 -10.04 4.16 -14.65
CA LEU A 174 -8.77 3.82 -13.99
C LEU A 174 -8.35 2.38 -14.30
N ALA A 175 -9.28 1.43 -14.26
CA ALA A 175 -9.01 0.03 -14.59
C ALA A 175 -8.52 -0.13 -16.04
N VAL A 176 -9.17 0.52 -16.99
CA VAL A 176 -8.74 0.53 -18.41
C VAL A 176 -7.38 1.20 -18.56
N SER A 177 -7.13 2.31 -17.87
CA SER A 177 -5.84 2.99 -17.91
C SER A 177 -4.72 2.08 -17.38
N PHE A 178 -4.91 1.43 -16.23
CA PHE A 178 -3.91 0.50 -15.69
C PHE A 178 -3.71 -0.72 -16.58
N PHE A 179 -4.78 -1.24 -17.19
CA PHE A 179 -4.68 -2.32 -18.16
C PHE A 179 -3.87 -1.92 -19.40
N ALA A 180 -3.99 -0.66 -19.84
CA ALA A 180 -3.25 -0.14 -20.99
C ALA A 180 -1.78 0.21 -20.69
N PHE A 181 -1.43 0.47 -19.42
CA PHE A 181 -0.04 0.63 -18.99
C PHE A 181 0.69 -0.72 -18.82
N GLY A 182 -0.04 -1.84 -18.82
CA GLY A 182 0.48 -3.21 -18.72
C GLY A 182 1.08 -3.74 -20.01
#